data_AF-A0A2V7PL11-F1
#
_entry.id   AF-A0A2V7PL11-F1
#
_cell.length_a   1.000
_cell.length_b   1.000
_cell.length_c   1.000
_cell.angle_alpha   90.00
_cell.angle_beta   90.00
_cell.angle_gamma   90.00
#
_symmetry.space_group_name_H-M   'P 1'
#
loop_
_entity.id
_entity.type
_entity.pdbx_description
1 polymer ?
#
loop_
_entity_poly.entity_id
_entity_poly.type
_entity_poly.pdbx_seq_one_letter_code
_entity_poly.pdbx_strand_id
1 'polypeptide(L)'
;MRKLFGGLVLAALALSLPAAAQAQRRAAAAGGAQHEFGVDVGAAYFSSNVTGVSGGIVIVTPLDLRIGFVPRAGNKMMWEPRLSLNFSTVGGNTAYVFTPGINMLYANSSGGHRRGMYFTGGAGLVLGDLGAGSGTAVKLEGGVGWRKPYEGAAWRYEVGLQWVSSSNELAPAYADYIAIGGRIGISLWH
;
A
#
# COMPACT_ATOMS: atom_id res chain seq x y z
N MET A 1 19.49 19.87 -2.96
CA MET A 1 18.15 19.88 -2.31
C MET A 1 17.40 18.54 -2.34
N ARG A 2 17.64 17.62 -3.28
CA ARG A 2 16.97 16.30 -3.34
C ARG A 2 17.03 15.43 -2.07
N LYS A 3 18.14 15.48 -1.32
CA LYS A 3 18.30 14.72 -0.05
C LYS A 3 17.51 15.32 1.13
N LEU A 4 17.14 16.60 1.03
CA LEU A 4 16.43 17.30 2.10
C LEU A 4 14.94 16.93 2.10
N PHE A 5 14.30 16.81 0.93
CA PHE A 5 12.88 16.49 0.83
C PHE A 5 12.53 15.08 1.31
N GLY A 6 13.34 14.06 0.95
CA GLY A 6 13.14 12.70 1.45
C GLY A 6 13.29 12.60 2.98
N GLY A 7 14.28 13.31 3.53
CA GLY A 7 14.48 13.41 4.98
C GLY A 7 13.36 14.16 5.70
N LEU A 8 12.80 15.20 5.08
CA LEU A 8 11.71 16.00 5.66
C LEU A 8 10.37 15.26 5.68
N VAL A 9 10.08 14.44 4.67
CA VAL A 9 8.90 13.56 4.65
C VAL A 9 9.04 12.46 5.70
N LEU A 10 10.20 11.82 5.79
CA LEU A 10 10.50 10.83 6.83
C LEU A 10 10.43 11.44 8.24
N ALA A 11 10.94 12.66 8.42
CA ALA A 11 10.87 13.38 9.69
C ALA A 11 9.42 13.78 10.03
N ALA A 12 8.64 14.26 9.07
CA ALA A 12 7.23 14.60 9.29
C ALA A 12 6.37 13.36 9.62
N LEU A 13 6.69 12.21 9.02
CA LEU A 13 6.08 10.93 9.38
C LEU A 13 6.50 10.49 10.78
N ALA A 14 7.80 10.53 11.10
CA ALA A 14 8.31 10.20 12.43
C ALA A 14 7.71 11.10 13.53
N LEU A 15 7.43 12.37 13.21
CA LEU A 15 6.85 13.35 14.13
C LEU A 15 5.32 13.27 14.23
N SER A 16 4.63 12.70 13.24
CA SER A 16 3.16 12.53 13.27
C SER A 16 2.72 11.22 13.94
N LEU A 17 3.60 10.20 13.98
CA LEU A 17 3.35 8.94 14.67
C LEU A 17 3.03 9.08 16.18
N PRO A 18 3.72 9.93 16.98
CA PRO A 18 3.38 10.17 18.39
C PRO A 18 2.03 10.86 18.59
N ALA A 19 1.65 11.77 17.68
CA ALA A 19 0.37 12.47 17.74
C ALA A 19 -0.80 11.51 17.43
N ALA A 20 -0.63 10.64 16.43
CA ALA A 20 -1.53 9.53 16.20
C ALA A 20 -1.58 8.58 17.41
N ALA A 21 -0.43 8.29 18.04
CA ALA A 21 -0.34 7.44 19.23
C ALA A 21 -1.02 7.99 20.48
N GLN A 22 -1.04 9.31 20.67
CA GLN A 22 -1.79 9.93 21.77
C GLN A 22 -3.28 9.99 21.51
N ALA A 23 -3.72 10.25 20.28
CA ALA A 23 -5.13 10.16 19.91
C ALA A 23 -5.67 8.72 20.07
N GLN A 24 -4.83 7.71 19.76
CA GLN A 24 -5.11 6.27 19.90
C GLN A 24 -5.45 5.84 21.34
N ARG A 25 -4.77 6.38 22.37
CA ARG A 25 -5.06 6.02 23.77
C ARG A 25 -6.44 6.51 24.25
N ARG A 26 -6.98 7.58 23.65
CA ARG A 26 -8.27 8.15 24.06
C ARG A 26 -9.46 7.42 23.44
N ALA A 27 -9.34 6.90 22.22
CA ALA A 27 -10.44 6.21 21.53
C ALA A 27 -10.62 4.75 21.97
N ALA A 28 -9.53 4.05 22.30
CA ALA A 28 -9.58 2.65 22.76
C ALA A 28 -10.39 2.44 24.06
N ALA A 29 -10.61 3.52 24.84
CA ALA A 29 -11.33 3.47 26.11
C ALA A 29 -12.86 3.29 25.97
N ALA A 30 -13.45 3.37 24.77
CA ALA A 30 -14.91 3.51 24.62
C ALA A 30 -15.66 2.39 23.84
N GLY A 31 -15.01 1.46 23.13
CA GLY A 31 -15.78 0.47 22.33
C GLY A 31 -15.04 -0.58 21.52
N GLY A 32 -13.72 -0.73 21.70
CA GLY A 32 -12.88 -1.60 20.87
C GLY A 32 -12.61 -1.01 19.47
N ALA A 33 -11.53 -1.45 18.83
CA ALA A 33 -11.07 -0.81 17.60
C ALA A 33 -12.05 -0.97 16.41
N GLN A 34 -12.43 0.16 15.82
CA GLN A 34 -13.30 0.33 14.65
C GLN A 34 -12.50 0.52 13.35
N HIS A 35 -11.27 1.00 13.46
CA HIS A 35 -10.38 1.25 12.33
C HIS A 35 -9.00 0.62 12.52
N GLU A 36 -8.37 0.23 11.43
CA GLU A 36 -6.94 -0.09 11.34
C GLU A 36 -6.28 1.05 10.56
N PHE A 37 -5.21 1.63 11.07
CA PHE A 37 -4.30 2.45 10.27
C PHE A 37 -3.01 1.69 10.05
N GLY A 38 -2.47 1.69 8.83
CA GLY A 38 -1.21 1.02 8.59
C GLY A 38 -0.37 1.64 7.51
N VAL A 39 0.90 1.28 7.55
CA VAL A 39 1.92 1.72 6.62
C VAL A 39 2.70 0.50 6.15
N ASP A 40 2.81 0.32 4.83
CA ASP A 40 3.59 -0.76 4.20
C ASP A 40 4.75 -0.21 3.37
N VAL A 41 5.80 -1.01 3.28
CA VAL A 41 6.88 -0.91 2.29
C VAL A 41 6.86 -2.17 1.44
N GLY A 42 6.98 -2.01 0.13
CA GLY A 42 6.77 -3.07 -0.85
C GLY A 42 7.90 -3.20 -1.85
N ALA A 43 8.22 -4.45 -2.18
CA ALA A 43 9.14 -4.80 -3.26
C ALA A 43 8.45 -5.79 -4.20
N ALA A 44 8.62 -5.60 -5.50
CA ALA A 44 8.09 -6.52 -6.49
C ALA A 44 9.05 -6.70 -7.66
N TYR A 45 8.91 -7.85 -8.31
CA TYR A 45 9.41 -8.08 -9.65
C TYR A 45 8.28 -7.77 -10.63
N PHE A 46 8.55 -7.01 -11.69
CA PHE A 46 7.59 -6.71 -12.75
C PHE A 46 8.10 -7.21 -14.10
N SER A 47 7.15 -7.73 -14.85
CA SER A 47 7.28 -8.10 -16.24
C SER A 47 6.37 -7.20 -17.05
N SER A 48 6.93 -6.41 -17.95
CA SER A 48 6.16 -5.61 -18.90
C SER A 48 5.70 -6.49 -20.06
N ASN A 49 4.51 -6.21 -20.61
CA ASN A 49 4.06 -6.83 -21.86
C ASN A 49 4.52 -6.06 -23.11
N VAL A 50 5.20 -4.92 -22.93
CA VAL A 50 5.70 -4.10 -24.04
C VAL A 50 6.91 -4.77 -24.68
N THR A 51 6.82 -5.02 -25.98
CA THR A 51 7.87 -5.71 -26.76
C THR A 51 9.19 -4.96 -26.69
N GLY A 52 10.27 -5.65 -26.30
CA GLY A 52 11.62 -5.05 -26.19
C GLY A 52 11.96 -4.44 -24.83
N VAL A 53 11.06 -4.48 -23.84
CA VAL A 53 11.33 -4.04 -22.46
C VAL A 53 11.65 -5.26 -21.59
N SER A 54 12.82 -5.29 -20.95
CA SER A 54 13.19 -6.34 -20.00
C SER A 54 12.50 -6.16 -18.65
N GLY A 55 12.03 -7.25 -18.05
CA GLY A 55 11.54 -7.28 -16.67
C GLY A 55 12.66 -7.05 -15.64
N GLY A 56 12.30 -6.70 -14.41
CA GLY A 56 13.26 -6.39 -13.36
C GLY A 56 12.67 -6.33 -11.95
N ILE A 57 13.52 -6.11 -10.95
CA ILE A 57 13.14 -5.92 -9.55
C ILE A 57 13.18 -4.42 -9.23
N VAL A 58 12.11 -3.86 -8.67
CA VAL A 58 11.99 -2.45 -8.22
C VAL A 58 11.31 -2.49 -6.87
N ILE A 59 11.74 -1.56 -6.03
CA ILE A 59 11.06 -1.23 -4.78
C ILE A 59 9.84 -0.40 -5.17
N VAL A 60 8.67 -1.05 -5.26
CA VAL A 60 7.47 -0.52 -5.93
C VAL A 60 6.73 0.54 -5.10
N THR A 61 6.92 0.55 -3.78
CA THR A 61 6.24 1.50 -2.89
C THR A 61 7.14 1.87 -1.72
N PRO A 62 7.76 3.07 -1.69
CA PRO A 62 8.47 3.53 -0.50
C PRO A 62 7.50 3.82 0.65
N LEU A 63 6.22 4.09 0.35
CA LEU A 63 5.16 4.29 1.33
C LEU A 63 3.78 3.96 0.74
N ASP A 64 3.10 2.96 1.30
CA ASP A 64 1.68 2.70 1.04
C ASP A 64 0.88 2.83 2.35
N LEU A 65 -0.09 3.75 2.34
CA LEU A 65 -0.93 4.06 3.48
C LEU A 65 -2.25 3.28 3.35
N ARG A 66 -2.71 2.69 4.45
CA ARG A 66 -3.97 1.94 4.48
C ARG A 66 -4.85 2.32 5.65
N ILE A 67 -6.15 2.24 5.43
CA ILE A 67 -7.18 2.39 6.47
C ILE A 67 -8.10 1.18 6.37
N GLY A 68 -8.09 0.29 7.36
CA GLY A 68 -9.02 -0.84 7.44
C GLY A 68 -10.27 -0.48 8.24
N PHE A 69 -11.45 -0.90 7.80
CA PHE A 69 -12.71 -0.79 8.55
C PHE A 69 -12.97 -2.08 9.30
N VAL A 70 -12.69 -2.09 10.61
CA VAL A 70 -12.70 -3.30 11.41
C VAL A 70 -14.11 -3.88 11.48
N PRO A 71 -14.31 -5.12 11.03
CA PRO A 71 -15.62 -5.72 11.08
C PRO A 71 -16.07 -5.96 12.52
N ARG A 72 -17.40 -5.94 12.73
CA ARG A 72 -18.00 -6.40 13.97
C ARG A 72 -17.59 -7.86 14.27
N ALA A 73 -17.61 -8.23 15.55
CA ALA A 73 -17.23 -9.56 16.00
C ALA A 73 -17.92 -10.67 15.19
N GLY A 74 -17.14 -11.62 14.70
CA GLY A 74 -17.62 -12.76 13.91
C GLY A 74 -17.57 -12.58 12.39
N ASN A 75 -17.47 -11.35 11.87
CA ASN A 75 -17.33 -11.14 10.42
C ASN A 75 -15.84 -11.26 9.99
N LYS A 76 -15.63 -11.94 8.86
CA LYS A 76 -14.33 -12.25 8.26
C LYS A 76 -13.95 -11.29 7.14
N MET A 77 -14.81 -10.36 6.77
CA MET A 77 -14.57 -9.40 5.69
C MET A 77 -14.21 -8.02 6.26
N MET A 78 -13.10 -7.46 5.78
CA MET A 78 -12.64 -6.11 6.12
C MET A 78 -12.36 -5.33 4.84
N TRP A 79 -12.86 -4.11 4.73
CA TRP A 79 -12.54 -3.20 3.63
C TRP A 79 -11.38 -2.30 3.99
N GLU A 80 -10.50 -2.05 3.03
CA GLU A 80 -9.24 -1.34 3.23
C GLU A 80 -8.93 -0.42 2.05
N PRO A 81 -9.33 0.87 2.10
CA PRO A 81 -8.75 1.89 1.25
C PRO A 81 -7.22 1.94 1.39
N ARG A 82 -6.53 2.07 0.25
CA ARG A 82 -5.07 2.17 0.14
C ARG A 82 -4.67 3.34 -0.72
N LEU A 83 -3.56 3.97 -0.36
CA LEU A 83 -2.99 5.12 -1.04
C LEU A 83 -1.47 4.95 -1.11
N SER A 84 -0.95 4.72 -2.32
CA SER A 84 0.49 4.69 -2.55
C SER A 84 0.94 5.94 -3.30
N LEU A 85 2.08 6.50 -2.89
CA LEU A 85 2.71 7.65 -3.51
C LEU A 85 4.15 7.29 -3.90
N ASN A 86 4.45 7.45 -5.17
CA ASN A 86 5.75 7.23 -5.76
C ASN A 86 6.22 8.52 -6.42
N PHE A 87 7.44 8.97 -6.10
CA PHE A 87 8.07 10.07 -6.81
C PHE A 87 9.48 9.66 -7.22
N SER A 88 9.88 10.02 -8.43
CA SER A 88 11.22 9.75 -8.93
C SER A 88 11.74 10.98 -9.66
N THR A 89 12.99 11.34 -9.40
CA THR A 89 13.65 12.41 -10.15
C THR A 89 14.97 11.89 -10.69
N VAL A 90 15.06 11.68 -12.00
CA VAL A 90 16.24 11.12 -12.68
C VAL A 90 16.51 11.95 -13.93
N GLY A 91 17.77 12.31 -14.17
CA GLY A 91 18.16 13.04 -15.39
C GLY A 91 17.50 14.42 -15.58
N GLY A 92 17.03 15.06 -14.50
CA GLY A 92 16.31 16.34 -14.57
C GLY A 92 14.81 16.21 -14.79
N ASN A 93 14.29 15.03 -15.12
CA ASN A 93 12.86 14.78 -15.21
C ASN A 93 12.28 14.34 -13.85
N THR A 94 11.06 14.77 -13.54
CA THR A 94 10.33 14.38 -12.32
C THR A 94 9.07 13.62 -12.69
N ALA A 95 8.90 12.43 -12.12
CA ALA A 95 7.69 11.64 -12.24
C ALA A 95 6.99 11.55 -10.88
N TYR A 96 5.67 11.75 -10.89
CA TYR A 96 4.78 11.54 -9.75
C TYR A 96 3.77 10.45 -10.12
N VAL A 97 3.64 9.45 -9.26
CA VAL A 97 2.66 8.38 -9.44
C VAL A 97 1.88 8.22 -8.15
N PHE A 98 0.58 8.41 -8.25
CA PHE A 98 -0.39 8.25 -7.19
C PHE A 98 -1.28 7.05 -7.49
N THR A 99 -1.44 6.15 -6.53
CA THR A 99 -2.19 4.91 -6.72
C THR A 99 -3.25 4.75 -5.65
N PRO A 100 -4.42 5.38 -5.79
CA PRO A 100 -5.55 5.13 -4.92
C PRO A 100 -6.21 3.78 -5.26
N GLY A 101 -6.69 3.09 -4.24
CA GLY A 101 -7.42 1.84 -4.43
C GLY A 101 -8.17 1.40 -3.18
N ILE A 102 -8.86 0.28 -3.33
CA ILE A 102 -9.56 -0.39 -2.24
C ILE A 102 -9.28 -1.88 -2.31
N ASN A 103 -8.96 -2.45 -1.16
CA ASN A 103 -8.79 -3.87 -0.97
C ASN A 103 -9.91 -4.40 -0.08
N MET A 104 -10.36 -5.62 -0.36
CA MET A 104 -11.13 -6.45 0.56
C MET A 104 -10.19 -7.50 1.15
N LEU A 105 -10.24 -7.67 2.46
CA LEU A 105 -9.51 -8.69 3.19
C LEU A 105 -10.49 -9.73 3.73
N TYR A 106 -10.16 -11.00 3.56
CA TYR A 106 -10.91 -12.12 4.11
C TYR A 106 -10.07 -12.90 5.12
N ALA A 107 -10.40 -12.81 6.41
CA ALA A 107 -9.70 -13.52 7.47
C ALA A 107 -10.04 -15.01 7.50
N ASN A 108 -9.03 -15.86 7.74
CA ASN A 108 -9.26 -17.30 7.82
C ASN A 108 -10.03 -17.70 9.10
N SER A 109 -9.80 -17.00 10.21
CA SER A 109 -10.46 -17.21 11.51
C SER A 109 -11.23 -15.98 12.02
N SER A 110 -12.11 -16.19 12.98
CA SER A 110 -12.71 -15.10 13.76
C SER A 110 -11.62 -14.36 14.54
N GLY A 111 -11.52 -13.05 14.34
CA GLY A 111 -10.39 -12.24 14.86
C GLY A 111 -9.10 -12.33 14.03
N GLY A 112 -9.11 -13.07 12.92
CA GLY A 112 -7.97 -13.26 12.03
C GLY A 112 -7.42 -11.97 11.41
N HIS A 113 -8.24 -10.91 11.39
CA HIS A 113 -7.80 -9.57 10.99
C HIS A 113 -6.76 -8.97 11.94
N ARG A 114 -6.71 -9.35 13.23
CA ARG A 114 -5.70 -8.83 14.16
C ARG A 114 -4.49 -9.77 14.32
N ARG A 115 -4.68 -11.05 14.01
CA ARG A 115 -3.67 -12.10 14.17
C ARG A 115 -3.94 -13.25 13.21
N GLY A 116 -2.93 -13.64 12.45
CA GLY A 116 -3.00 -14.81 11.57
C GLY A 116 -3.22 -14.46 10.11
N MET A 117 -3.61 -15.47 9.33
CA MET A 117 -3.68 -15.41 7.88
C MET A 117 -4.98 -14.77 7.38
N TYR A 118 -4.88 -14.01 6.29
CA TYR A 118 -6.01 -13.51 5.52
C TYR A 118 -5.67 -13.49 4.02
N PHE A 119 -6.72 -13.54 3.20
CA PHE A 119 -6.64 -13.32 1.76
C PHE A 119 -6.96 -11.86 1.48
N THR A 120 -6.38 -11.30 0.42
CA THR A 120 -6.69 -9.95 -0.04
C THR A 120 -6.92 -9.92 -1.54
N GLY A 121 -7.86 -9.09 -1.97
CA GLY A 121 -8.10 -8.77 -3.37
C GLY A 121 -8.56 -7.33 -3.47
N GLY A 122 -8.13 -6.61 -4.51
CA GLY A 122 -8.40 -5.19 -4.61
C GLY A 122 -8.30 -4.65 -6.03
N ALA A 123 -8.79 -3.44 -6.18
CA ALA A 123 -8.75 -2.69 -7.42
C ALA A 123 -8.38 -1.23 -7.12
N GLY A 124 -7.79 -0.56 -8.11
CA GLY A 124 -7.43 0.83 -7.98
C GLY A 124 -7.06 1.47 -9.32
N LEU A 125 -6.54 2.68 -9.24
CA LEU A 125 -6.07 3.44 -10.39
C LEU A 125 -4.60 3.75 -10.21
N VAL A 126 -3.82 3.72 -11.28
CA VAL A 126 -2.47 4.28 -11.36
C VAL A 126 -2.60 5.61 -12.07
N LEU A 127 -2.37 6.70 -11.36
CA LEU A 127 -2.43 8.07 -11.86
C LEU A 127 -1.00 8.59 -11.90
N GLY A 128 -0.50 8.92 -13.09
CA GLY A 128 0.89 9.35 -13.27
C GLY A 128 1.00 10.70 -13.96
N ASP A 129 1.95 11.52 -13.52
CA ASP A 129 2.48 12.67 -14.25
C ASP A 129 3.98 12.43 -14.45
N LEU A 130 4.42 12.32 -15.70
CA LEU A 130 5.79 11.95 -16.07
C LEU A 130 6.62 13.14 -16.58
N GLY A 131 6.15 14.37 -16.35
CA GLY A 131 6.79 15.62 -16.77
C GLY A 131 6.51 16.01 -18.23
N ALA A 132 6.25 15.04 -19.11
CA ALA A 132 5.86 15.26 -20.51
C ALA A 132 4.36 14.99 -20.78
N GLY A 133 3.63 14.47 -19.78
CA GLY A 133 2.22 14.11 -19.91
C GLY A 133 1.70 13.39 -18.66
N SER A 134 0.38 13.38 -18.51
CA SER A 134 -0.33 12.68 -17.44
C SER A 134 -1.20 11.55 -17.98
N GLY A 135 -1.27 10.43 -17.26
CA GLY A 135 -2.01 9.25 -17.70
C GLY A 135 -2.69 8.51 -16.56
N THR A 136 -3.58 7.58 -16.93
CA THR A 136 -4.33 6.74 -16.00
C THR A 136 -4.37 5.30 -16.48
N ALA A 137 -4.09 4.36 -15.59
CA ALA A 137 -4.28 2.93 -15.82
C ALA A 137 -5.10 2.30 -14.68
N VAL A 138 -5.74 1.17 -14.97
CA VAL A 138 -6.47 0.36 -13.98
C VAL A 138 -5.52 -0.62 -13.35
N LYS A 139 -5.62 -0.81 -12.02
CA LYS A 139 -4.87 -1.81 -11.26
C LYS A 139 -5.81 -2.84 -10.66
N LEU A 140 -5.44 -4.10 -10.77
CA LEU A 140 -6.01 -5.21 -10.00
C LEU A 140 -4.89 -5.88 -9.19
N GLU A 141 -5.19 -6.26 -7.95
CA GLU A 141 -4.24 -6.97 -7.10
C GLU A 141 -4.91 -8.05 -6.26
N GLY A 142 -4.13 -9.06 -5.88
CA GLY A 142 -4.59 -10.13 -5.01
C GLY A 142 -3.44 -10.86 -4.36
N GLY A 143 -3.67 -11.45 -3.19
CA GLY A 143 -2.60 -12.09 -2.44
C GLY A 143 -3.05 -12.71 -1.12
N VAL A 144 -2.03 -13.12 -0.36
CA VAL A 144 -2.19 -13.68 0.98
C VAL A 144 -1.31 -12.88 1.92
N GLY A 145 -1.83 -12.60 3.11
CA GLY A 145 -1.07 -11.95 4.15
C GLY A 145 -1.21 -12.60 5.51
N TRP A 146 -0.27 -12.26 6.38
CA TRP A 146 -0.20 -12.71 7.76
C TRP A 146 0.02 -11.52 8.69
N ARG A 147 -0.67 -11.54 9.82
CA ARG A 147 -0.46 -10.57 10.91
C ARG A 147 0.13 -11.23 12.16
N LYS A 148 1.19 -10.62 12.69
CA LYS A 148 1.85 -10.99 13.94
C LYS A 148 1.71 -9.84 14.95
N PRO A 149 0.89 -9.98 16.01
CA PRO A 149 0.74 -8.95 17.04
C PRO A 149 2.06 -8.55 17.69
N TYR A 150 2.21 -7.26 18.01
CA TYR A 150 3.36 -6.68 18.70
C TYR A 150 2.91 -5.43 19.48
N GLU A 151 2.96 -5.48 20.82
CA GLU A 151 2.78 -4.33 21.74
C GLU A 151 1.58 -3.38 21.43
N GLY A 152 0.45 -3.93 20.97
CA GLY A 152 -0.76 -3.16 20.61
C GLY A 152 -0.89 -2.85 19.12
N ALA A 153 0.16 -3.06 18.35
CA ALA A 153 0.20 -3.07 16.90
C ALA A 153 0.20 -4.53 16.36
N ALA A 154 0.25 -4.68 15.04
CA ALA A 154 0.60 -5.94 14.39
C ALA A 154 1.55 -5.70 13.23
N TRP A 155 2.60 -6.50 13.14
CA TRP A 155 3.37 -6.64 11.91
C TRP A 155 2.53 -7.34 10.87
N ARG A 156 2.54 -6.82 9.64
CA ARG A 156 1.84 -7.34 8.49
C ARG A 156 2.86 -7.76 7.45
N TYR A 157 2.66 -8.94 6.89
CA TYR A 157 3.44 -9.49 5.79
C TYR A 157 2.46 -9.89 4.70
N GLU A 158 2.65 -9.42 3.48
CA GLU A 158 1.83 -9.78 2.32
C GLU A 158 2.70 -10.28 1.19
N VAL A 159 2.20 -11.24 0.43
CA VAL A 159 2.73 -11.61 -0.88
C VAL A 159 1.58 -11.72 -1.86
N GLY A 160 1.80 -11.29 -3.10
CA GLY A 160 0.72 -11.23 -4.06
C GLY A 160 1.15 -10.91 -5.49
N LEU A 161 0.13 -10.87 -6.32
CA LEU A 161 0.17 -10.56 -7.74
C LEU A 161 -0.55 -9.23 -7.98
N GLN A 162 -0.05 -8.47 -8.94
CA GLN A 162 -0.65 -7.24 -9.41
C GLN A 162 -0.66 -7.25 -10.92
N TRP A 163 -1.74 -6.78 -11.51
CA TRP A 163 -1.86 -6.48 -12.94
C TRP A 163 -2.23 -5.01 -13.11
N VAL A 164 -1.60 -4.34 -14.07
CA VAL A 164 -1.92 -2.97 -14.45
C VAL A 164 -2.20 -2.90 -15.94
N SER A 165 -3.31 -2.26 -16.30
CA SER A 165 -3.74 -2.11 -17.68
C SER A 165 -2.76 -1.24 -18.48
N SER A 166 -2.87 -1.30 -19.80
CA SER A 166 -2.20 -0.35 -20.69
C SER A 166 -2.73 1.07 -20.53
N SER A 167 -1.88 2.04 -20.83
CA SER A 167 -2.20 3.46 -21.02
C SER A 167 -1.21 4.01 -22.05
N ASN A 168 -1.70 4.84 -22.99
CA ASN A 168 -0.85 5.42 -24.03
C ASN A 168 -0.01 6.59 -23.49
N GLU A 169 -0.43 7.14 -22.35
CA GLU A 169 0.12 8.33 -21.72
C GLU A 169 1.11 7.99 -20.59
N LEU A 170 1.00 6.80 -20.02
CA LEU A 170 1.93 6.29 -19.01
C LEU A 170 3.05 5.47 -19.66
N ALA A 171 4.29 5.69 -19.20
CA ALA A 171 5.42 4.86 -19.61
C ALA A 171 5.20 3.39 -19.22
N PRO A 172 5.83 2.41 -19.92
CA PRO A 172 5.71 0.98 -19.64
C PRO A 172 6.09 0.56 -18.20
N ALA A 173 6.85 1.38 -17.49
CA ALA A 173 7.18 1.16 -16.08
C ALA A 173 5.98 1.41 -15.13
N TYR A 174 4.93 2.08 -15.61
CA TYR A 174 3.76 2.49 -14.83
C TYR A 174 2.43 1.98 -15.41
N ALA A 175 2.45 1.34 -16.58
CA ALA A 175 1.30 0.73 -17.22
C ALA A 175 1.71 -0.52 -18.02
N ASP A 176 0.75 -1.39 -18.31
CA ASP A 176 0.93 -2.64 -19.07
C ASP A 176 1.99 -3.60 -18.48
N TYR A 177 1.75 -4.04 -17.24
CA TYR A 177 2.62 -4.98 -16.56
C TYR A 177 1.89 -5.93 -15.63
N ILE A 178 2.55 -7.06 -15.36
CA ILE A 178 2.25 -7.96 -14.24
C ILE A 178 3.41 -7.86 -13.26
N ALA A 179 3.08 -7.75 -11.97
CA ALA A 179 4.07 -7.77 -10.90
C ALA A 179 3.78 -8.86 -9.87
N ILE A 180 4.84 -9.45 -9.34
CA ILE A 180 4.82 -10.41 -8.24
C ILE A 180 5.71 -9.86 -7.14
N GLY A 181 5.18 -9.75 -5.93
CA GLY A 181 5.94 -9.10 -4.86
C GLY A 181 5.38 -9.35 -3.48
N GLY A 182 6.00 -8.68 -2.52
CA GLY A 182 5.58 -8.69 -1.14
C GLY A 182 5.66 -7.33 -0.49
N ARG A 183 4.95 -7.20 0.62
CA ARG A 183 4.86 -5.99 1.43
C ARG A 183 5.08 -6.35 2.89
N ILE A 184 5.79 -5.48 3.61
CA ILE A 184 5.94 -5.57 5.06
C ILE A 184 5.50 -4.24 5.64
N GLY A 185 4.74 -4.28 6.71
CA GLY A 185 4.31 -3.05 7.37
C GLY A 185 3.77 -3.25 8.76
N ILE A 186 3.27 -2.16 9.33
CA ILE A 186 2.74 -2.10 10.68
C ILE A 186 1.28 -1.66 10.66
N SER A 187 0.45 -2.33 11.45
CA SER A 187 -0.97 -2.06 11.64
C SER A 187 -1.21 -1.56 13.07
N LEU A 188 -1.86 -0.41 13.20
CA LEU A 188 -2.29 0.21 14.45
C LEU A 188 -3.82 0.15 14.50
N TRP A 189 -4.37 -0.32 15.61
CA TRP A 189 -5.83 -0.50 15.76
C TRP A 189 -6.42 0.62 16.60
N HIS A 190 -7.52 1.24 16.13
CA HIS A 190 -8.19 2.39 16.74
C HIS A 190 -9.68 2.15 16.92
#